data_AF-A0A6A6ZYU7-F1
#
_entry.id   AF-A0A6A6ZYU7-F1
#
_cell.length_a   1.000
_cell.length_b   1.000
_cell.length_c   1.000
_cell.angle_alpha   90.00
_cell.angle_beta   90.00
_cell.angle_gamma   90.00
#
_symmetry.space_group_name_H-M   'P 1'
#
loop_
_entity.id
_entity.type
_entity.pdbx_description
1 polymer ?
#
loop_
_entity_poly.entity_id
_entity_poly.type
_entity_poly.pdbx_seq_one_letter_code
_entity_poly.pdbx_strand_id
1 'polypeptide(L)'
;MLQSFLTEVPLCFPQRLLTTGNKRTIDFIQFLSTEYSERGLTEKTDRCAAISGLENRIAQAEQSETRFGIFQSFLHRCLLWQRSGERHMDRIGYETQSVPSWSWMAYSGSIQFMDITFGKVEWVRSLTVNRHYKYRLFNKKWKPALVTNISSFRNCSFKQSEAGYAILDSDRAERGEIQYDVEMHKRFDTERCVIIGQDCRKFNARKTKYYILVL
;
A
#
# COMPACT_ATOMS: atom_id res chain seq x y z
N MET A 1 6.09 15.25 -23.17
CA MET A 1 6.28 13.78 -23.24
C MET A 1 5.16 12.96 -22.56
N LEU A 2 4.03 13.56 -22.14
CA LEU A 2 2.78 12.85 -21.77
C LEU A 2 1.55 13.26 -22.59
N GLN A 3 1.63 14.36 -23.34
CA GLN A 3 0.70 14.59 -24.46
C GLN A 3 0.77 13.47 -25.51
N SER A 4 1.89 12.72 -25.56
CA SER A 4 2.06 11.52 -26.40
C SER A 4 1.53 10.23 -25.77
N PHE A 5 1.29 10.17 -24.45
CA PHE A 5 0.77 8.96 -23.79
C PHE A 5 -0.76 9.00 -23.62
N LEU A 6 -1.36 10.19 -23.51
CA LEU A 6 -2.81 10.35 -23.42
C LEU A 6 -3.52 10.30 -24.79
N THR A 7 -2.77 10.43 -25.88
CA THR A 7 -3.28 10.31 -27.26
C THR A 7 -3.29 8.87 -27.78
N GLU A 8 -2.63 7.94 -27.08
CA GLU A 8 -2.55 6.53 -27.44
C GLU A 8 -2.96 5.59 -26.30
N VAL A 9 -3.96 5.94 -25.49
CA VAL A 9 -4.63 4.90 -24.68
C VAL A 9 -5.46 4.09 -25.67
N PRO A 10 -5.07 2.85 -26.04
CA PRO A 10 -5.81 2.10 -27.03
C PRO A 10 -7.24 1.91 -26.52
N LEU A 11 -8.23 1.89 -27.42
CA LEU A 11 -9.62 1.53 -27.09
C LEU A 11 -9.72 0.20 -26.31
N CYS A 12 -8.67 -0.62 -26.33
CA CYS A 12 -8.54 -1.90 -25.65
C CYS A 12 -7.74 -1.87 -24.32
N PHE A 13 -7.37 -0.70 -23.79
CA PHE A 13 -6.78 -0.61 -22.45
C PHE A 13 -7.86 -0.77 -21.37
N PRO A 14 -7.66 -1.61 -20.34
CA PRO A 14 -6.45 -2.38 -20.01
C PRO A 14 -6.51 -3.86 -20.44
N GLN A 15 -7.47 -4.28 -21.27
CA GLN A 15 -7.75 -5.70 -21.58
C GLN A 15 -6.50 -6.52 -21.93
N ARG A 16 -5.59 -6.00 -22.78
CA ARG A 16 -4.36 -6.70 -23.19
C ARG A 16 -3.36 -6.89 -22.05
N LEU A 17 -3.37 -6.02 -21.06
CA LEU A 17 -2.53 -6.17 -19.88
C LEU A 17 -3.04 -7.32 -19.02
N LEU A 18 -4.37 -7.44 -18.88
CA LEU A 18 -4.96 -8.42 -17.97
C LEU A 18 -4.95 -9.85 -18.52
N THR A 19 -5.04 -10.00 -19.85
CA THR A 19 -4.88 -11.31 -20.51
C THR A 19 -3.48 -11.92 -20.31
N THR A 20 -2.51 -11.14 -19.83
CA THR A 20 -1.17 -11.63 -19.56
C THR A 20 -0.95 -12.20 -18.16
N GLY A 21 -1.98 -12.14 -17.31
CA GLY A 21 -2.04 -12.80 -16.00
C GLY A 21 -1.62 -11.93 -14.82
N ASN A 22 -1.98 -12.42 -13.62
CA ASN A 22 -1.90 -11.70 -12.35
C ASN A 22 -0.56 -11.02 -12.05
N LYS A 23 0.57 -11.65 -12.42
CA LYS A 23 1.90 -11.07 -12.20
C LYS A 23 2.08 -9.75 -12.98
N ARG A 24 1.80 -9.77 -14.29
CA ARG A 24 1.98 -8.57 -15.13
C ARG A 24 0.97 -7.49 -14.77
N THR A 25 -0.25 -7.87 -14.40
CA THR A 25 -1.26 -6.92 -13.90
C THR A 25 -0.74 -6.18 -12.66
N ILE A 26 -0.25 -6.90 -11.63
CA ILE A 26 0.22 -6.23 -10.41
C ILE A 26 1.49 -5.41 -10.66
N ASP A 27 2.42 -5.91 -11.47
CA ASP A 27 3.64 -5.18 -11.84
C ASP A 27 3.26 -3.82 -12.49
N PHE A 28 2.25 -3.82 -13.37
CA PHE A 28 1.76 -2.60 -13.99
C PHE A 28 1.02 -1.67 -13.01
N ILE A 29 0.16 -2.20 -12.13
CA ILE A 29 -0.52 -1.38 -11.11
C ILE A 29 0.51 -0.69 -10.21
N GLN A 30 1.54 -1.41 -9.79
CA GLN A 30 2.61 -0.88 -8.94
C GLN A 30 3.42 0.18 -9.70
N PHE A 31 3.83 -0.11 -10.93
CA PHE A 31 4.51 0.84 -11.81
C PHE A 31 3.70 2.12 -12.00
N LEU A 32 2.43 2.02 -12.41
CA LEU A 32 1.55 3.16 -12.61
C LEU A 32 1.41 4.00 -11.34
N SER A 33 1.25 3.33 -10.19
CA SER A 33 1.08 4.01 -8.90
C SER A 33 2.35 4.74 -8.47
N THR A 34 3.53 4.13 -8.64
CA THR A 34 4.84 4.76 -8.40
C THR A 34 5.05 5.97 -9.31
N GLU A 35 4.96 5.79 -10.63
CA GLU A 35 5.12 6.85 -11.63
C GLU A 35 4.14 8.01 -11.42
N TYR A 36 2.93 7.70 -10.94
CA TYR A 36 1.94 8.72 -10.66
C TYR A 36 2.24 9.46 -9.36
N SER A 37 2.70 8.76 -8.32
CA SER A 37 3.02 9.36 -7.02
C SER A 37 4.17 10.37 -7.10
N GLU A 38 5.09 10.18 -8.04
CA GLU A 38 6.23 11.07 -8.29
C GLU A 38 5.85 12.36 -9.02
N ARG A 39 4.66 12.40 -9.64
CA ARG A 39 4.22 13.59 -10.37
C ARG A 39 3.90 14.68 -9.38
N GLY A 40 4.54 15.83 -9.57
CA GLY A 40 4.21 17.07 -8.89
C GLY A 40 2.82 17.54 -9.31
N LEU A 41 1.78 17.04 -8.65
CA LEU A 41 0.44 17.58 -8.76
C LEU A 41 0.45 19.01 -8.19
N THR A 42 -0.08 19.96 -8.95
CA THR A 42 -0.25 21.35 -8.49
C THR A 42 -1.07 21.37 -7.20
N GLU A 43 -2.21 20.66 -7.20
CA GLU A 43 -3.06 20.48 -6.04
C GLU A 43 -2.92 19.06 -5.50
N LYS A 44 -2.34 18.92 -4.30
CA LYS A 44 -2.13 17.61 -3.65
C LYS A 44 -3.44 16.83 -3.46
N THR A 45 -4.55 17.54 -3.23
CA THR A 45 -5.90 16.99 -3.05
C THR A 45 -6.47 16.33 -4.30
N ASP A 46 -5.95 16.63 -5.49
CA ASP A 46 -6.38 15.99 -6.74
C ASP A 46 -5.85 14.56 -6.90
N ARG A 47 -4.91 14.14 -6.03
CA ARG A 47 -4.21 12.84 -6.15
C ARG A 47 -5.15 11.66 -6.37
N CYS A 48 -6.24 11.56 -5.62
CA CYS A 48 -7.23 10.49 -5.81
C CYS A 48 -8.04 10.67 -7.10
N ALA A 49 -8.52 11.89 -7.36
CA ALA A 49 -9.39 12.16 -8.49
C ALA A 49 -8.68 11.89 -9.82
N ALA A 50 -7.44 12.34 -9.95
CA ALA A 50 -6.71 12.29 -11.22
C ALA A 50 -6.24 10.87 -11.64
N ILE A 51 -6.14 9.91 -10.72
CA ILE A 51 -5.85 8.49 -11.08
C ILE A 51 -7.10 7.61 -11.12
N SER A 52 -8.21 8.03 -10.48
CA SER A 52 -9.44 7.23 -10.32
C SER A 52 -9.97 6.64 -11.64
N GLY A 53 -9.89 7.38 -12.75
CA GLY A 53 -10.34 6.92 -14.06
C GLY A 53 -9.55 5.70 -14.56
N LEU A 54 -8.23 5.69 -14.35
CA LEU A 54 -7.37 4.55 -14.68
C LEU A 54 -7.62 3.38 -13.74
N GLU A 55 -7.72 3.64 -12.44
CA GLU A 55 -8.02 2.61 -11.45
C GLU A 55 -9.33 1.88 -11.78
N ASN A 56 -10.40 2.63 -12.06
CA ASN A 56 -11.71 2.08 -12.37
C ASN A 56 -11.68 1.19 -13.63
N ARG A 57 -10.94 1.59 -14.67
CA ARG A 57 -10.79 0.78 -15.89
C ARG A 57 -10.06 -0.53 -15.61
N ILE A 58 -8.98 -0.49 -14.81
CA ILE A 58 -8.24 -1.69 -14.42
C ILE A 58 -9.13 -2.60 -13.57
N ALA A 59 -9.83 -2.05 -12.58
CA ALA A 59 -10.73 -2.80 -11.70
C ALA A 59 -11.87 -3.48 -12.47
N GLN A 60 -12.50 -2.76 -13.40
CA GLN A 60 -13.57 -3.33 -14.24
C GLN A 60 -13.07 -4.53 -15.04
N ALA A 61 -11.91 -4.39 -15.67
CA ALA A 61 -11.39 -5.44 -16.52
C ALA A 61 -10.81 -6.63 -15.71
N GLU A 62 -10.32 -6.39 -14.48
CA GLU A 62 -9.94 -7.44 -13.50
C GLU A 62 -11.15 -8.01 -12.71
N GLN A 63 -12.35 -7.48 -12.95
CA GLN A 63 -13.55 -7.80 -12.15
C GLN A 63 -13.31 -7.66 -10.63
N SER A 64 -12.54 -6.64 -10.25
CA SER A 64 -12.09 -6.38 -8.89
C SER A 64 -12.65 -5.07 -8.35
N GLU A 65 -12.91 -5.00 -7.04
CA GLU A 65 -13.13 -3.72 -6.38
C GLU A 65 -11.80 -2.97 -6.22
N THR A 66 -11.79 -1.67 -6.47
CA THR A 66 -10.65 -0.79 -6.18
C THR A 66 -11.08 0.38 -5.31
N ARG A 67 -10.21 0.78 -4.36
CA ARG A 67 -10.36 1.99 -3.57
C ARG A 67 -8.99 2.53 -3.16
N PHE A 68 -8.76 3.82 -3.41
CA PHE A 68 -7.58 4.55 -2.95
C PHE A 68 -6.26 3.83 -3.27
N GLY A 69 -6.02 3.40 -4.51
CA GLY A 69 -4.78 2.71 -4.88
C GLY A 69 -4.76 1.21 -4.61
N ILE A 70 -5.79 0.68 -3.96
CA ILE A 70 -5.83 -0.71 -3.49
C ILE A 70 -6.88 -1.50 -4.25
N PHE A 71 -6.43 -2.54 -4.95
CA PHE A 71 -7.27 -3.49 -5.68
C PHE A 71 -7.51 -4.73 -4.83
N GLN A 72 -8.76 -5.14 -4.65
CA GLN A 72 -9.13 -6.26 -3.77
C GLN A 72 -8.47 -7.58 -4.21
N SER A 73 -8.32 -7.82 -5.51
CA SER A 73 -7.64 -9.01 -6.05
C SER A 73 -6.14 -9.04 -5.77
N PHE A 74 -5.55 -7.88 -5.45
CA PHE A 74 -4.13 -7.70 -5.18
C PHE A 74 -3.87 -7.01 -3.83
N LEU A 75 -4.83 -7.10 -2.90
CA LEU A 75 -4.87 -6.33 -1.66
C LEU A 75 -3.52 -6.32 -0.93
N HIS A 76 -2.94 -7.49 -0.68
CA HIS A 76 -1.69 -7.63 0.04
C HIS A 76 -0.53 -6.92 -0.64
N ARG A 77 -0.41 -7.02 -1.96
CA ARG A 77 0.69 -6.39 -2.73
C ARG A 77 0.50 -4.89 -2.89
N CYS A 78 -0.75 -4.43 -3.01
CA CYS A 78 -1.06 -3.00 -3.05
C CYS A 78 -0.82 -2.30 -1.71
N LEU A 79 -0.87 -3.04 -0.59
CA LEU A 79 -0.57 -2.49 0.75
C LEU A 79 0.94 -2.40 1.05
N LEU A 80 1.79 -3.10 0.29
CA LEU A 80 3.24 -3.16 0.52
C LEU A 80 3.99 -2.10 -0.28
N TRP A 81 3.60 -0.85 -0.04
CA TRP A 81 4.28 0.35 -0.51
C TRP A 81 5.05 1.00 0.65
N GLN A 82 6.01 1.85 0.31
CA GLN A 82 6.74 2.71 1.23
C GLN A 82 7.14 4.00 0.51
N ARG A 83 7.52 5.05 1.24
CA ARG A 83 8.12 6.24 0.61
C ARG A 83 9.41 5.90 -0.13
N SER A 84 9.63 6.48 -1.30
CA SER A 84 10.86 6.25 -2.08
C SER A 84 12.00 7.19 -1.71
N GLY A 85 11.71 8.34 -1.08
CA GLY A 85 12.71 9.31 -0.62
C GLY A 85 13.00 9.22 0.88
N GLU A 86 14.11 9.82 1.30
CA GLU A 86 14.52 9.92 2.72
C GLU A 86 13.61 10.85 3.54
N ARG A 87 13.07 11.88 2.91
CA ARG A 87 12.18 12.84 3.57
C ARG A 87 10.83 12.21 3.88
N HIS A 88 10.32 12.49 5.07
CA HIS A 88 8.93 12.20 5.43
C HIS A 88 7.97 12.94 4.48
N MET A 89 6.81 12.35 4.26
CA MET A 89 5.71 12.87 3.46
C MET A 89 4.70 13.60 4.33
N ASP A 90 3.97 14.55 3.74
CA ASP A 90 2.84 15.19 4.43
C ASP A 90 1.54 14.45 4.17
N ARG A 91 0.70 14.31 5.19
CA ARG A 91 -0.67 13.81 4.99
C ARG A 91 -1.51 14.85 4.23
N ILE A 92 -2.21 14.41 3.19
CA ILE A 92 -3.05 15.27 2.36
C ILE A 92 -4.36 15.58 3.10
N GLY A 93 -4.68 16.87 3.22
CA GLY A 93 -5.91 17.37 3.81
C GLY A 93 -7.09 17.33 2.85
N TYR A 94 -7.63 16.14 2.58
CA TYR A 94 -8.86 16.00 1.78
C TYR A 94 -10.07 16.57 2.51
N GLU A 95 -10.81 17.48 1.86
CA GLU A 95 -11.99 18.12 2.45
C GLU A 95 -13.22 17.20 2.45
N THR A 96 -13.50 16.58 1.30
CA THR A 96 -14.77 15.88 1.06
C THR A 96 -14.70 14.39 1.36
N GLN A 97 -13.52 13.78 1.28
CA GLN A 97 -13.30 12.35 1.46
C GLN A 97 -12.31 12.03 2.58
N SER A 98 -12.46 10.87 3.21
CA SER A 98 -11.50 10.38 4.20
C SER A 98 -10.66 9.28 3.57
N VAL A 99 -9.43 9.63 3.21
CA VAL A 99 -8.46 8.67 2.68
C VAL A 99 -7.79 7.93 3.86
N PRO A 100 -7.82 6.59 3.86
CA PRO A 100 -7.29 5.80 4.97
C PRO A 100 -5.76 5.85 5.01
N SER A 101 -5.17 5.79 6.21
CA SER A 101 -3.70 5.86 6.41
C SER A 101 -2.93 4.69 5.78
N TRP A 102 -3.58 3.56 5.52
CA TRP A 102 -2.94 2.42 4.84
C TRP A 102 -2.82 2.60 3.32
N SER A 103 -3.43 3.64 2.76
CA SER A 103 -3.31 3.97 1.33
C SER A 103 -2.22 5.01 1.12
N TRP A 104 -1.37 4.76 0.13
CA TRP A 104 -0.36 5.74 -0.32
C TRP A 104 -0.97 7.06 -0.78
N MET A 105 -2.24 7.06 -1.20
CA MET A 105 -2.95 8.28 -1.59
C MET A 105 -3.23 9.20 -0.41
N ALA A 106 -3.09 8.75 0.83
CA ALA A 106 -3.26 9.62 1.99
C ALA A 106 -2.11 10.64 2.13
N TYR A 107 -0.98 10.44 1.45
CA TYR A 107 0.23 11.22 1.65
C TYR A 107 0.68 11.90 0.37
N SER A 108 1.41 13.01 0.49
CA SER A 108 2.01 13.75 -0.61
C SER A 108 3.49 13.45 -0.68
N GLY A 109 3.90 12.79 -1.76
CA GLY A 109 5.25 12.31 -1.96
C GLY A 109 5.28 11.07 -2.85
N SER A 110 6.48 10.67 -3.21
CA SER A 110 6.79 9.55 -4.08
C SER A 110 6.80 8.24 -3.29
N ILE A 111 6.25 7.18 -3.89
CA ILE A 111 6.19 5.85 -3.30
C ILE A 111 6.86 4.80 -4.18
N GLN A 112 7.34 3.75 -3.54
CA GLN A 112 7.81 2.53 -4.19
C GLN A 112 7.15 1.32 -3.55
N PHE A 113 6.94 0.28 -4.34
CA PHE A 113 6.47 -1.00 -3.83
C PHE A 113 7.63 -1.91 -3.50
N MET A 114 7.43 -2.76 -2.49
CA MET A 114 8.41 -3.80 -2.17
C MET A 114 8.51 -4.80 -3.31
N ASP A 115 9.73 -5.09 -3.77
CA ASP A 115 9.98 -6.17 -4.73
C ASP A 115 9.82 -7.53 -4.04
N ILE A 116 8.67 -8.15 -4.25
CA ILE A 116 8.30 -9.42 -3.63
C ILE A 116 8.05 -10.46 -4.72
N THR A 117 8.90 -11.48 -4.76
CA THR A 117 8.79 -12.57 -5.74
C THR A 117 7.44 -13.28 -5.66
N PHE A 118 6.80 -13.45 -6.83
CA PHE A 118 5.50 -14.13 -6.93
C PHE A 118 5.60 -15.59 -6.48
N GLY A 119 4.59 -16.07 -5.73
CA GLY A 119 4.56 -17.45 -5.22
C GLY A 119 5.51 -17.76 -4.07
N LYS A 120 6.30 -16.78 -3.58
CA LYS A 120 7.22 -16.98 -2.45
C LYS A 120 6.66 -16.56 -1.09
N VAL A 121 5.49 -15.94 -1.05
CA VAL A 121 4.90 -15.40 0.17
C VAL A 121 3.55 -16.05 0.46
N GLU A 122 3.36 -16.42 1.73
CA GLU A 122 2.09 -16.83 2.31
C GLU A 122 1.35 -15.60 2.81
N TRP A 123 0.28 -15.23 2.11
CA TRP A 123 -0.54 -14.06 2.43
C TRP A 123 -1.55 -14.34 3.55
N VAL A 124 -1.75 -13.37 4.45
CA VAL A 124 -2.74 -13.47 5.54
C VAL A 124 -4.15 -13.41 4.96
N ARG A 125 -4.86 -14.55 4.94
CA ARG A 125 -6.20 -14.68 4.33
C ARG A 125 -7.29 -13.91 5.04
N SER A 126 -7.12 -13.61 6.33
CA SER A 126 -8.08 -12.83 7.12
C SER A 126 -8.01 -11.33 6.86
N LEU A 127 -6.95 -10.84 6.19
CA LEU A 127 -6.82 -9.43 5.84
C LEU A 127 -7.78 -9.06 4.70
N THR A 128 -8.73 -8.20 5.00
CA THR A 128 -9.74 -7.73 4.04
C THR A 128 -10.03 -6.24 4.21
N VAL A 129 -10.59 -5.60 3.18
CA VAL A 129 -11.18 -4.26 3.32
C VAL A 129 -12.66 -4.41 3.64
N ASN A 130 -13.17 -3.63 4.59
CA ASN A 130 -14.60 -3.68 4.92
C ASN A 130 -15.46 -3.35 3.70
N ARG A 131 -16.51 -4.16 3.48
CA ARG A 131 -17.43 -3.92 2.36
C ARG A 131 -18.21 -2.63 2.58
N HIS A 132 -18.44 -1.91 1.48
CA HIS A 132 -19.35 -0.76 1.49
C HIS A 132 -20.78 -1.27 1.38
N TYR A 133 -21.52 -1.30 2.48
CA TYR A 133 -22.93 -1.70 2.46
C TYR A 133 -23.78 -0.54 1.94
N LYS A 134 -24.34 -0.70 0.73
CA LYS A 134 -25.17 0.28 0.01
C LYS A 134 -26.44 0.74 0.75
N TYR A 135 -26.86 0.02 1.79
CA TYR A 135 -28.18 0.16 2.43
C TYR A 135 -28.15 0.54 3.91
N ARG A 136 -27.14 1.29 4.41
CA ARG A 136 -27.23 1.79 5.79
C ARG A 136 -28.24 2.93 5.90
N LEU A 137 -29.37 2.63 6.55
CA LEU A 137 -30.51 3.49 6.89
C LEU A 137 -30.19 4.75 7.73
N PHE A 138 -28.93 5.11 8.00
CA PHE A 138 -28.60 6.26 8.84
C PHE A 138 -27.28 6.90 8.40
N ASN A 139 -27.29 8.24 8.31
CA ASN A 139 -26.26 9.25 7.93
C ASN A 139 -24.81 9.09 8.47
N LYS A 140 -24.27 7.88 8.65
CA LYS A 140 -22.85 7.69 8.99
C LYS A 140 -22.04 7.59 7.70
N LYS A 141 -21.21 8.61 7.45
CA LYS A 141 -20.15 8.61 6.43
C LYS A 141 -19.38 7.29 6.54
N TRP A 142 -19.42 6.46 5.49
CA TRP A 142 -18.70 5.20 5.46
C TRP A 142 -17.19 5.47 5.59
N LYS A 143 -16.51 4.64 6.38
CA LYS A 143 -15.07 4.74 6.60
C LYS A 143 -14.39 3.45 6.10
N PRO A 144 -13.51 3.53 5.10
CA PRO A 144 -12.69 2.39 4.68
C PRO A 144 -11.80 1.93 5.84
N ALA A 145 -11.79 0.62 6.10
CA ALA A 145 -10.99 0.03 7.17
C ALA A 145 -10.45 -1.33 6.74
N LEU A 146 -9.20 -1.62 7.13
CA LEU A 146 -8.67 -2.98 7.10
C LEU A 146 -9.30 -3.76 8.26
N VAL A 147 -9.75 -4.98 7.96
CA VAL A 147 -10.29 -5.94 8.93
C VAL A 147 -9.30 -7.10 8.98
N THR A 148 -8.64 -7.26 10.12
CA THR A 148 -7.59 -8.27 10.34
C THR A 148 -7.21 -8.31 11.83
N ASN A 149 -6.33 -9.26 12.20
CA ASN A 149 -5.72 -9.30 13.52
C ASN A 149 -4.58 -8.28 13.62
N ILE A 150 -4.53 -7.56 14.73
CA ILE A 150 -3.45 -6.63 15.06
C ILE A 150 -2.38 -7.38 15.86
N SER A 151 -1.13 -7.12 15.54
CA SER A 151 0.05 -7.62 16.23
C SER A 151 0.81 -6.49 16.92
N SER A 152 1.71 -6.83 17.83
CA SER A 152 2.62 -5.88 18.48
C SER A 152 4.01 -6.46 18.57
N PHE A 153 5.01 -5.57 18.59
CA PHE A 153 6.40 -5.98 18.82
C PHE A 153 6.58 -6.35 20.29
N ARG A 154 7.26 -7.48 20.54
CA ARG A 154 7.59 -7.94 21.90
C ARG A 154 9.09 -8.07 22.02
N ASN A 155 9.65 -7.59 23.12
CA ASN A 155 11.09 -7.65 23.41
C ASN A 155 11.94 -7.08 22.26
N CYS A 156 11.42 -6.04 21.59
CA CYS A 156 12.12 -5.33 20.54
C CYS A 156 12.41 -3.90 20.99
N SER A 157 13.52 -3.35 20.51
CA SER A 157 13.83 -1.92 20.64
C SER A 157 14.08 -1.34 19.25
N PHE A 158 13.94 -0.02 19.13
CA PHE A 158 14.04 0.67 17.85
C PHE A 158 15.21 1.66 17.90
N LYS A 159 16.01 1.65 16.84
CA LYS A 159 17.13 2.58 16.67
C LYS A 159 16.95 3.35 15.38
N GLN A 160 17.01 4.67 15.43
CA GLN A 160 16.93 5.51 14.24
C GLN A 160 18.04 5.11 13.23
N SER A 161 17.63 4.86 11.99
CA SER A 161 18.49 4.67 10.82
C SER A 161 18.40 5.90 9.92
N GLU A 162 19.19 5.94 8.84
CA GLU A 162 19.18 7.03 7.86
C GLU A 162 17.80 7.24 7.22
N ALA A 163 17.11 6.15 6.89
CA ALA A 163 15.83 6.18 6.18
C ALA A 163 14.64 5.74 7.03
N GLY A 164 14.81 5.42 8.33
CA GLY A 164 13.74 4.87 9.16
C GLY A 164 14.22 4.44 10.56
N TYR A 165 13.81 3.23 10.96
CA TYR A 165 14.16 2.64 12.26
C TYR A 165 14.52 1.17 12.11
N ALA A 166 15.71 0.81 12.58
CA ALA A 166 16.12 -0.58 12.74
C ALA A 166 15.40 -1.21 13.95
N ILE A 167 14.80 -2.38 13.75
CA ILE A 167 14.20 -3.20 14.79
C ILE A 167 15.30 -4.10 15.36
N LEU A 168 15.57 -3.98 16.65
CA LEU A 168 16.57 -4.76 17.37
C LEU A 168 15.87 -5.73 18.33
N ASP A 169 16.37 -6.96 18.43
CA ASP A 169 15.92 -7.90 19.46
C ASP A 169 16.54 -7.60 20.84
N SER A 170 16.27 -8.48 21.81
CA SER A 170 16.82 -8.39 23.17
C SER A 170 18.35 -8.41 23.22
N ASP A 171 18.99 -9.05 22.24
CA ASP A 171 20.44 -9.18 22.13
C ASP A 171 21.06 -8.02 21.33
N ARG A 172 20.27 -6.98 21.02
CA ARG A 172 20.64 -5.83 20.18
C ARG A 172 20.96 -6.21 18.73
N ALA A 173 20.60 -7.42 18.29
CA ALA A 173 20.79 -7.84 16.91
C ALA A 173 19.66 -7.27 16.04
N GLU A 174 20.02 -6.74 14.87
CA GLU A 174 19.05 -6.21 13.91
C GLU A 174 18.21 -7.34 13.29
N ARG A 175 16.89 -7.17 13.32
CA ARG A 175 15.90 -8.14 12.82
C ARG A 175 15.03 -7.61 11.68
N GLY A 176 15.04 -6.31 11.43
CA GLY A 176 14.30 -5.69 10.34
C GLY A 176 14.34 -4.17 10.42
N GLU A 177 13.58 -3.54 9.54
CA GLU A 177 13.49 -2.08 9.44
C GLU A 177 12.03 -1.65 9.31
N ILE A 178 11.72 -0.48 9.86
CA ILE A 178 10.44 0.21 9.73
C ILE A 178 10.70 1.56 9.10
N GLN A 179 9.90 1.90 8.08
CA GLN A 179 9.91 3.20 7.47
C GLN A 179 8.55 3.86 7.65
N TYR A 180 8.52 4.98 8.38
CA TYR A 180 7.30 5.76 8.59
C TYR A 180 7.11 6.79 7.48
N ASP A 181 5.86 6.92 7.04
CA ASP A 181 5.47 7.86 6.00
C ASP A 181 5.58 9.30 6.48
N VAL A 182 5.16 9.57 7.72
CA VAL A 182 5.16 10.89 8.35
C VAL A 182 6.19 10.96 9.47
N GLU A 183 6.58 12.16 9.86
CA GLU A 183 7.48 12.36 10.99
C GLU A 183 6.80 11.87 12.29
N MET A 184 7.50 11.02 13.04
CA MET A 184 7.00 10.47 14.30
C MET A 184 7.34 11.41 15.46
N HIS A 185 6.33 11.74 16.28
CA HIS A 185 6.50 12.58 17.47
C HIS A 185 6.29 11.81 18.79
N LYS A 186 6.21 10.47 18.77
CA LYS A 186 5.86 9.63 19.94
C LYS A 186 6.79 8.43 20.16
N ARG A 187 6.78 7.92 21.40
CA ARG A 187 7.55 6.76 21.90
C ARG A 187 7.04 5.43 21.33
N PHE A 188 7.98 4.52 21.05
CA PHE A 188 7.80 3.20 20.44
C PHE A 188 7.03 2.17 21.30
N ASP A 189 6.67 2.51 22.53
CA ASP A 189 6.26 1.56 23.58
C ASP A 189 4.91 0.86 23.30
N THR A 190 4.18 1.26 22.25
CA THR A 190 2.84 0.74 21.92
C THR A 190 2.62 0.44 20.43
N GLU A 191 3.70 0.30 19.66
CA GLU A 191 3.59 0.10 18.22
C GLU A 191 2.80 -1.15 17.85
N ARG A 192 1.74 -0.92 17.07
CA ARG A 192 0.86 -1.95 16.54
C ARG A 192 1.17 -2.11 15.06
N CYS A 193 1.10 -3.34 14.59
CA CYS A 193 1.28 -3.64 13.19
C CYS A 193 0.26 -4.67 12.71
N VAL A 194 0.08 -4.72 11.39
CA VAL A 194 -0.67 -5.75 10.68
C VAL A 194 0.34 -6.60 9.93
N ILE A 195 0.29 -7.92 10.12
CA ILE A 195 1.05 -8.85 9.29
C ILE A 195 0.28 -9.00 7.97
N ILE A 196 0.92 -8.64 6.87
CA ILE A 196 0.35 -8.78 5.52
C ILE A 196 0.69 -10.16 4.95
N GLY A 197 1.91 -10.63 5.19
CA GLY A 197 2.34 -11.96 4.77
C GLY A 197 3.68 -12.35 5.39
N GLN A 198 4.10 -13.57 5.08
CA GLN A 198 5.40 -14.10 5.48
C GLN A 198 6.01 -14.91 4.33
N ASP A 199 7.33 -15.01 4.25
CA ASP A 199 7.97 -15.91 3.30
C ASP A 199 7.46 -17.35 3.51
N CYS A 200 7.18 -18.05 2.42
CA CYS A 200 6.72 -19.43 2.46
C CYS A 200 7.84 -20.33 2.98
N ARG A 201 7.53 -21.11 4.02
CA ARG A 201 8.49 -21.98 4.70
C ARG A 201 9.17 -22.99 3.78
N LYS A 202 8.52 -23.35 2.67
CA LYS A 202 9.06 -24.24 1.64
C LYS A 202 10.30 -23.66 0.95
N PHE A 203 10.41 -22.33 0.86
CA PHE A 203 11.51 -21.66 0.19
C PHE A 203 12.53 -21.05 1.16
N ASN A 204 12.13 -20.81 2.41
CA ASN A 204 13.02 -20.26 3.44
C ASN A 204 12.77 -20.95 4.79
N ALA A 205 13.47 -22.06 5.02
CA ALA A 205 13.30 -22.88 6.23
C ALA A 205 14.07 -22.36 7.45
N ARG A 206 15.07 -21.49 7.26
CA ARG A 206 16.00 -21.07 8.32
C ARG A 206 15.65 -19.74 8.96
N LYS A 207 14.99 -18.83 8.23
CA LYS A 207 14.58 -17.51 8.73
C LYS A 207 13.22 -17.14 8.17
N THR A 208 12.26 -16.88 9.05
CA THR A 208 10.95 -16.37 8.62
C THR A 208 11.02 -14.86 8.47
N LYS A 209 10.85 -14.37 7.24
CA LYS A 209 10.68 -12.94 6.96
C LYS A 209 9.19 -12.60 6.99
N TYR A 210 8.83 -11.52 7.68
CA TYR A 210 7.47 -10.99 7.74
C TYR A 210 7.38 -9.68 6.96
N TYR A 211 6.27 -9.49 6.27
CA TYR A 211 5.91 -8.22 5.63
C TYR A 211 4.77 -7.61 6.44
N ILE A 212 5.00 -6.41 6.95
CA ILE A 212 4.13 -5.76 7.92
C ILE A 212 3.75 -4.35 7.47
N LEU A 213 2.59 -3.90 7.94
CA LEU A 213 2.15 -2.51 7.90
C LEU A 213 2.10 -2.00 9.34
N VAL A 214 2.79 -0.91 9.64
CA VAL A 214 2.77 -0.28 10.97
C VAL A 214 1.64 0.75 11.03
N LEU A 215 0.98 0.86 12.19
CA LEU A 215 -0.25 1.65 12.39
C LEU A 215 -0.03 2.95 13.14
#